data_AF-A0A1Y1LGU0-F1
#
_entry.id   AF-A0A1Y1LGU0-F1
#
_cell.length_a   1.000
_cell.length_b   1.000
_cell.length_c   1.000
_cell.angle_alpha   90.00
_cell.angle_beta   90.00
_cell.angle_gamma   90.00
#
_symmetry.space_group_name_H-M   'P 1'
#
loop_
_entity.id
_entity.type
_entity.pdbx_description
1 polymer ?
#
loop_
_entity_poly.entity_id
_entity_poly.type
_entity_poly.pdbx_seq_one_letter_code
_entity_poly.pdbx_strand_id
1 'polypeptide(L)'
;DPNDFTLKNGYDLRPRMYNRHTELLIAITYYNEDKVLLSRTLHGVMQNIRDIVNLKKSTFWNKGGPAWQKIVVCLVFDGIEKADKNTLDVLATVGVYQDGVIKKDVDGKETVAHIFEYTSQLSVTPSQQLIRPTGDSPQ
;
A
#
# COMPACT_ATOMS: atom_id res chain seq x y z
N ASP A 1 -17.58 8.91 6.36
CA ASP A 1 -16.62 9.93 5.87
C ASP A 1 -15.19 9.51 6.27
N PRO A 2 -14.11 9.88 5.57
CA PRO A 2 -12.74 9.59 6.02
C PRO A 2 -12.44 10.06 7.46
N ASN A 3 -13.09 11.14 7.92
CA ASN A 3 -13.00 11.61 9.31
C ASN A 3 -13.56 10.60 10.33
N ASP A 4 -14.39 9.65 9.89
CA ASP A 4 -14.95 8.59 10.74
C ASP A 4 -14.03 7.38 10.87
N PHE A 5 -12.90 7.33 10.14
CA PHE A 5 -11.90 6.27 10.27
C PHE A 5 -11.15 6.44 11.60
N THR A 6 -11.76 5.97 12.68
CA THR A 6 -11.25 6.11 14.06
C THR A 6 -11.39 4.80 14.82
N LEU A 7 -10.52 4.61 15.82
CA LEU A 7 -10.57 3.46 16.73
C LEU A 7 -11.91 3.33 17.45
N LYS A 8 -12.55 4.47 17.78
CA LYS A 8 -13.87 4.50 18.41
C LYS A 8 -14.95 3.88 17.52
N ASN A 9 -14.84 4.07 16.21
CA ASN A 9 -15.74 3.50 15.22
C ASN A 9 -15.33 2.09 14.77
N GLY A 10 -14.34 1.48 15.44
CA GLY A 10 -13.87 0.12 15.15
C GLY A 10 -12.91 0.01 13.97
N TYR A 11 -12.47 1.13 13.40
CA TYR A 11 -11.54 1.15 12.28
C TYR A 11 -10.10 1.30 12.74
N ASP A 12 -9.22 0.48 12.16
CA ASP A 12 -7.81 0.49 12.49
C ASP A 12 -6.95 0.03 11.31
N LEU A 13 -5.66 0.38 11.35
CA LEU A 13 -4.64 -0.13 10.45
C LEU A 13 -4.00 -1.39 11.04
N ARG A 14 -3.80 -2.43 10.22
CA ARG A 14 -3.19 -3.70 10.64
C ARG A 14 -1.79 -3.53 11.22
N PRO A 15 -0.89 -2.65 10.71
CA PRO A 15 0.38 -2.37 11.38
C PRO A 15 0.20 -2.00 12.86
N ARG A 16 -0.79 -1.17 13.20
CA ARG A 16 -1.07 -0.81 14.60
C ARG A 16 -1.61 -2.01 15.38
N MET A 17 -2.51 -2.80 14.78
CA MET A 17 -3.00 -4.04 15.39
C MET A 17 -1.87 -5.06 15.66
N TYR A 18 -0.85 -5.10 14.81
CA TYR A 18 0.36 -5.90 14.98
C TYR A 18 1.43 -5.23 15.85
N ASN A 19 1.08 -4.16 16.56
CA ASN A 19 1.97 -3.42 17.45
C ASN A 19 3.25 -2.89 16.76
N ARG A 20 3.17 -2.62 15.44
CA ARG A 20 4.22 -1.93 14.69
C ARG A 20 4.05 -0.43 14.86
N HIS A 21 5.12 0.23 15.27
CA HIS A 21 5.15 1.68 15.33
C HIS A 21 5.40 2.27 13.94
N THR A 22 4.49 3.12 13.48
CA THR A 22 4.60 3.82 12.20
C THR A 22 5.31 5.15 12.39
N GLU A 23 6.49 5.31 11.80
CA GLU A 23 7.23 6.58 11.75
C GLU A 23 6.87 7.40 10.50
N LEU A 24 6.52 6.72 9.40
CA LEU A 24 6.15 7.34 8.14
C LEU A 24 4.91 6.65 7.55
N LEU A 25 3.87 7.43 7.31
CA LEU A 25 2.69 7.02 6.57
C LEU A 25 2.68 7.72 5.21
N ILE A 26 2.57 6.94 4.14
CA ILE A 26 2.45 7.42 2.76
C ILE A 26 1.01 7.13 2.32
N ALA A 27 0.21 8.18 2.19
CA ALA A 27 -1.16 8.09 1.70
C ALA A 27 -1.18 8.32 0.18
N ILE A 28 -1.73 7.36 -0.57
CA ILE A 28 -1.94 7.45 -2.02
C ILE A 28 -3.45 7.44 -2.25
N THR A 29 -4.01 8.59 -2.59
CA THR A 29 -5.43 8.70 -2.95
C THR A 29 -5.63 8.26 -4.39
N TYR A 30 -6.65 7.45 -4.64
CA TYR A 30 -7.04 6.96 -5.95
C TYR A 30 -8.49 7.32 -6.25
N TYR A 31 -8.76 7.71 -7.48
CA TYR A 31 -10.12 7.94 -7.99
C TYR A 31 -10.38 7.17 -9.28
N ASN A 32 -9.65 7.52 -10.35
CA ASN A 32 -9.84 6.95 -11.68
C ASN A 32 -8.55 6.92 -12.52
N GLU A 33 -7.40 6.81 -11.86
CA GLU A 33 -6.11 6.78 -12.53
C GLU A 33 -5.96 5.53 -13.40
N ASP A 34 -5.33 5.73 -14.57
CA ASP A 34 -4.90 4.65 -15.44
C ASP A 34 -3.80 3.80 -14.79
N LYS A 35 -3.75 2.52 -15.15
CA LYS A 35 -2.82 1.52 -14.62
C LYS A 35 -1.36 1.93 -14.76
N VAL A 36 -0.98 2.66 -15.83
CA VAL A 36 0.41 3.08 -16.05
C VAL A 36 0.80 4.15 -15.04
N LEU A 37 -0.10 5.11 -14.77
CA LEU A 37 0.13 6.17 -13.79
C LEU A 37 0.19 5.58 -12.38
N LEU A 38 -0.74 4.69 -12.03
CA LEU A 38 -0.72 4.00 -10.73
C LEU A 38 0.56 3.17 -10.57
N SER A 39 0.94 2.39 -11.58
CA SER A 39 2.18 1.59 -11.56
C SER A 39 3.41 2.48 -11.39
N ARG A 40 3.45 3.66 -12.02
CA ARG A 40 4.55 4.63 -11.85
C ARG A 40 4.65 5.14 -10.42
N THR A 41 3.52 5.51 -9.81
CA THR A 41 3.47 5.97 -8.42
C THR A 41 3.92 4.86 -7.47
N LEU A 42 3.35 3.66 -7.59
CA LEU A 42 3.69 2.53 -6.73
C LEU A 42 5.15 2.12 -6.89
N HIS A 43 5.65 2.07 -8.12
CA HIS A 43 7.05 1.73 -8.39
C HIS A 43 8.01 2.74 -7.75
N GLY A 44 7.75 4.04 -7.91
CA GLY A 44 8.57 5.09 -7.31
C GLY A 44 8.57 5.01 -5.79
N VAL A 45 7.40 4.83 -5.16
CA VAL A 45 7.29 4.65 -3.70
C VAL A 45 8.10 3.44 -3.25
N MET A 46 8.00 2.31 -3.96
CA MET A 46 8.75 1.10 -3.64
C MET A 46 10.25 1.27 -3.77
N GLN A 47 10.74 1.97 -4.80
CA GLN A 47 12.17 2.27 -4.94
C GLN A 47 12.70 3.13 -3.80
N ASN A 48 11.96 4.18 -3.41
CA ASN A 48 12.36 5.04 -2.29
C ASN A 48 12.38 4.27 -0.96
N ILE A 49 11.39 3.42 -0.70
CA ILE A 49 11.37 2.56 0.50
C ILE A 49 12.57 1.61 0.49
N ARG A 50 12.87 0.98 -0.66
CA ARG A 50 14.04 0.11 -0.80
C ARG A 50 15.34 0.85 -0.48
N ASP A 51 15.48 2.07 -0.98
CA ASP A 51 16.68 2.88 -0.73
C ASP A 51 16.81 3.23 0.75
N ILE A 52 15.70 3.59 1.43
CA ILE A 52 15.67 3.80 2.89
C ILE A 52 16.09 2.54 3.65
N VAL A 53 15.54 1.38 3.29
CA VAL A 53 15.85 0.09 3.92
C VAL A 53 17.34 -0.27 3.77
N ASN A 54 17.96 0.13 2.65
CA ASN A 54 19.37 -0.12 2.37
C ASN A 54 20.34 0.90 2.98
N LEU A 55 19.86 1.92 3.71
CA LEU A 55 20.70 2.90 4.39
C LEU A 55 21.48 2.24 5.55
N LYS A 56 22.67 1.71 5.24
CA LYS A 56 23.55 1.00 6.21
C LYS A 56 23.96 1.83 7.43
N LYS A 57 23.89 3.16 7.37
CA LYS A 57 24.35 4.08 8.43
C LYS A 57 23.22 4.79 9.17
N SER A 58 21.94 4.46 8.94
CA SER A 58 20.85 5.12 9.65
C SER A 58 20.70 4.58 11.07
N THR A 59 20.89 5.45 12.07
CA THR A 59 20.60 5.17 13.48
C THR A 59 19.12 5.32 13.83
N PHE A 60 18.32 5.90 12.92
CA PHE A 60 16.87 6.08 13.09
C PHE A 60 16.09 4.89 12.53
N TRP A 61 16.28 4.59 11.24
CA TRP A 61 15.48 3.60 10.52
C TRP A 61 15.72 2.17 11.01
N ASN A 62 16.96 1.85 11.40
CA ASN A 62 17.32 0.50 11.86
C ASN A 62 17.20 0.29 13.38
N LYS A 63 16.78 1.32 14.13
CA LYS A 63 16.62 1.21 15.58
C LYS A 63 15.36 0.41 15.92
N GLY A 64 15.52 -0.73 16.60
CA GLY A 64 14.39 -1.53 17.08
C GLY A 64 13.71 -2.38 16.01
N GLY A 65 14.34 -2.57 14.84
CA GLY A 65 13.81 -3.41 13.77
C GLY A 65 14.22 -2.90 12.38
N PRO A 66 13.87 -3.64 11.31
CA PRO A 66 14.14 -3.23 9.94
C PRO A 66 13.26 -2.04 9.54
N ALA A 67 13.82 -1.12 8.76
CA ALA A 67 13.18 0.15 8.38
C ALA A 67 11.78 -0.01 7.77
N TRP A 68 11.56 -1.03 6.94
CA TRP A 68 10.26 -1.28 6.29
C TRP A 68 9.13 -1.50 7.29
N GLN A 69 9.42 -1.95 8.52
CA GLN A 69 8.40 -2.14 9.54
C GLN A 69 7.83 -0.81 10.06
N LYS A 70 8.56 0.28 9.88
CA LYS A 70 8.21 1.62 10.34
C LYS A 70 7.50 2.47 9.29
N ILE A 71 7.43 1.98 8.05
CA ILE A 71 6.82 2.67 6.93
C ILE A 71 5.52 1.95 6.56
N VAL A 72 4.44 2.71 6.41
CA VAL A 72 3.13 2.20 5.98
C VAL A 72 2.71 2.95 4.73
N VAL A 73 2.37 2.21 3.68
CA VAL A 73 1.78 2.76 2.46
C VAL A 73 0.29 2.41 2.48
N CYS A 74 -0.57 3.42 2.45
CA CYS A 74 -2.01 3.26 2.40
C CYS A 74 -2.54 3.78 1.05
N LEU A 75 -3.19 2.93 0.28
CA LEU A 75 -3.97 3.37 -0.87
C LEU A 75 -5.41 3.62 -0.43
N VAL A 76 -5.92 4.81 -0.71
CA VAL A 76 -7.26 5.27 -0.29
C VAL A 76 -8.10 5.48 -1.55
N PHE A 77 -9.07 4.60 -1.77
CA PHE A 77 -9.97 4.61 -2.92
C PHE A 77 -11.31 5.22 -2.51
N ASP A 78 -11.79 6.21 -3.27
CA ASP A 78 -13.15 6.77 -3.14
C ASP A 78 -14.17 5.86 -3.86
N GLY A 79 -14.39 4.69 -3.26
CA GLY A 79 -15.20 3.62 -3.83
C GLY A 79 -14.44 2.79 -4.86
N ILE A 80 -14.39 1.48 -4.65
CA ILE A 80 -13.66 0.58 -5.54
C ILE A 80 -14.34 0.41 -6.91
N GLU A 81 -15.65 0.69 -7.00
CA GLU A 81 -16.43 0.52 -8.22
C GLU A 81 -16.02 1.48 -9.34
N LYS A 82 -15.38 2.60 -8.99
CA LYS A 82 -14.85 3.58 -9.95
C LYS A 82 -13.48 3.18 -10.50
N ALA A 83 -12.83 2.18 -9.91
CA ALA A 83 -11.50 1.77 -10.33
C ALA A 83 -11.53 1.01 -11.66
N ASP A 84 -10.58 1.35 -12.55
CA ASP A 84 -10.41 0.63 -13.80
C ASP A 84 -10.05 -0.84 -13.54
N LYS A 85 -10.59 -1.75 -14.35
CA LYS A 85 -10.35 -3.18 -14.20
C LYS A 85 -8.86 -3.52 -14.29
N ASN A 86 -8.12 -2.89 -15.20
CA ASN A 86 -6.69 -3.14 -15.32
C ASN A 86 -5.91 -2.60 -14.11
N THR A 87 -6.40 -1.54 -13.48
CA THR A 87 -5.84 -1.06 -12.20
C THR A 87 -6.02 -2.10 -11.12
N LEU A 88 -7.22 -2.69 -10.99
CA LEU A 88 -7.47 -3.78 -10.04
C LEU A 88 -6.60 -5.01 -10.34
N ASP A 89 -6.38 -5.34 -11.62
CA ASP A 89 -5.48 -6.42 -12.03
C ASP A 89 -4.01 -6.16 -11.60
N VAL A 90 -3.53 -4.92 -11.70
CA VAL A 90 -2.20 -4.53 -11.20
C VAL A 90 -2.13 -4.71 -9.68
N LEU A 91 -3.15 -4.23 -8.94
CA LEU A 91 -3.20 -4.38 -7.48
C LEU A 91 -3.27 -5.85 -7.05
N ALA A 92 -4.00 -6.69 -7.78
CA ALA A 92 -4.02 -8.13 -7.56
C ALA A 92 -2.65 -8.77 -7.82
N THR A 93 -1.98 -8.36 -8.89
CA THR A 93 -0.64 -8.87 -9.25
C THR A 93 0.40 -8.60 -8.17
N VAL A 94 0.31 -7.47 -7.45
CA VAL A 94 1.23 -7.14 -6.34
C VAL A 94 0.73 -7.60 -4.97
N GLY A 95 -0.43 -8.27 -4.90
CA GLY A 95 -1.01 -8.84 -3.69
C GLY A 95 -1.76 -7.84 -2.79
N VAL A 96 -2.13 -6.67 -3.32
CA VAL A 96 -2.89 -5.63 -2.59
C VAL A 96 -4.38 -5.91 -2.60
N TYR A 97 -4.88 -6.38 -3.75
CA TYR A 97 -6.29 -6.60 -3.99
C TYR A 97 -6.56 -8.09 -4.24
N GLN A 98 -7.70 -8.58 -3.75
CA GLN A 98 -8.19 -9.92 -4.09
C GLN A 98 -9.68 -9.83 -4.36
N ASP A 99 -10.09 -10.38 -5.51
CA ASP A 99 -11.49 -10.39 -5.91
C ASP A 99 -12.34 -11.23 -4.93
N GLY A 100 -13.57 -10.76 -4.68
CA GLY A 100 -14.51 -11.39 -3.75
C GLY A 100 -14.24 -11.19 -2.24
N VAL A 101 -13.12 -10.57 -1.85
CA VAL A 101 -12.84 -10.23 -0.44
C VAL A 101 -13.46 -8.89 -0.04
N ILE A 102 -13.66 -8.00 -1.02
CA ILE A 102 -14.16 -6.65 -0.77
C ILE A 102 -15.64 -6.67 -0.40
N LYS A 103 -15.96 -5.99 0.70
CA LYS A 103 -17.32 -5.82 1.19
C LYS A 103 -17.91 -4.49 0.71
N LYS A 104 -19.07 -4.58 0.08
CA LYS A 104 -19.87 -3.41 -0.34
C LYS A 104 -20.66 -2.78 0.81
N ASP A 105 -20.84 -3.52 1.91
CA ASP A 105 -21.55 -3.10 3.11
C ASP A 105 -20.80 -3.57 4.36
N VAL A 106 -20.73 -2.71 5.36
CA VAL A 106 -20.24 -3.03 6.71
C VAL A 106 -21.28 -2.55 7.71
N ASP A 107 -21.82 -3.48 8.51
CA ASP A 107 -22.84 -3.22 9.53
C ASP A 107 -24.08 -2.48 9.01
N GLY A 108 -24.54 -2.80 7.79
CA GLY A 108 -25.71 -2.18 7.17
C GLY A 108 -25.46 -0.77 6.64
N LYS A 109 -24.20 -0.35 6.56
CA LYS A 109 -23.76 0.89 5.93
C LYS A 109 -22.95 0.60 4.68
N GLU A 110 -23.32 1.27 3.60
CA GLU A 110 -22.61 1.21 2.33
C GLU A 110 -21.16 1.68 2.47
N THR A 111 -20.24 0.93 1.86
CA THR A 111 -18.81 1.25 1.85
C THR A 111 -18.53 2.39 0.88
N VAL A 112 -18.29 3.59 1.40
CA VAL A 112 -17.96 4.77 0.59
C VAL A 112 -16.47 4.89 0.23
N ALA A 113 -15.59 4.23 1.00
CA ALA A 113 -14.15 4.28 0.80
C ALA A 113 -13.50 2.93 1.08
N HIS A 114 -12.46 2.60 0.32
CA HIS A 114 -11.67 1.38 0.50
C HIS A 114 -10.23 1.76 0.79
N ILE A 115 -9.69 1.27 1.90
CA ILE A 115 -8.29 1.47 2.28
C ILE A 115 -7.55 0.15 2.13
N PHE A 116 -6.48 0.18 1.34
CA PHE A 116 -5.57 -0.92 1.16
C PHE A 116 -4.22 -0.59 1.79
N GLU A 117 -3.64 -1.55 2.47
CA GLU A 117 -2.30 -1.42 3.02
C GLU A 117 -1.32 -2.16 2.12
N TYR A 118 -0.26 -1.48 1.73
CA TYR A 118 0.73 -2.02 0.82
C TYR A 118 2.07 -2.20 1.50
N THR A 119 2.53 -3.45 1.53
CA THR A 119 3.88 -3.83 1.98
C THR A 119 4.30 -5.06 1.19
N SER A 120 4.39 -4.92 -0.14
CA SER A 120 4.84 -6.01 -1.00
C SER A 120 6.31 -5.86 -1.33
N GLN A 121 6.99 -6.99 -1.51
CA GLN A 121 8.32 -7.01 -2.11
C GLN A 121 8.26 -6.93 -3.65
N LEU A 122 7.07 -7.11 -4.23
CA LEU A 122 6.82 -7.09 -5.66
C LEU A 122 6.49 -5.65 -6.11
N SER A 123 6.85 -5.30 -7.34
CA SER A 123 6.45 -4.05 -7.96
C SER A 123 6.14 -4.27 -9.44
N VAL A 124 5.13 -3.58 -9.97
CA VAL A 124 4.88 -3.51 -11.40
C VAL A 124 5.41 -2.19 -11.93
N THR A 125 6.22 -2.21 -12.99
CA THR A 125 6.73 -0.98 -13.63
C THR A 125 5.65 -0.31 -14.49
N PRO A 126 5.84 0.96 -14.90
CA PRO A 126 4.97 1.59 -15.89
C PRO A 126 4.83 0.76 -17.18
N SER A 127 5.89 0.06 -17.59
CA SER A 127 5.92 -0.86 -18.73
C SER A 127 5.29 -2.24 -18.47
N GLN A 128 4.57 -2.39 -17.35
CA GLN A 128 3.84 -3.61 -16.96
C GLN A 128 4.75 -4.84 -16.75
N GLN A 129 6.00 -4.62 -16.36
CA GLN A 129 6.93 -5.68 -15.97
C GLN A 129 6.85 -5.92 -14.48
N LEU A 130 6.70 -7.19 -14.07
CA LEU A 130 6.76 -7.58 -12.67
C LEU A 130 8.22 -7.67 -12.20
N ILE A 131 8.62 -6.74 -11.34
CA ILE A 131 9.90 -6.77 -10.65
C ILE A 131 9.73 -7.53 -9.33
N ARG A 132 10.59 -8.52 -9.13
CA ARG A 132 10.76 -9.25 -7.88
C ARG A 132 12.13 -8.88 -7.31
N PRO A 133 12.30 -8.84 -5.98
CA PRO A 133 13.63 -8.75 -5.43
C PRO A 133 14.36 -10.04 -5.76
N THR A 134 15.44 -9.94 -6.52
CA THR A 134 16.42 -11.02 -6.64
C THR A 134 17.42 -10.86 -5.51
N GLY A 135 17.76 -11.95 -4.82
CA GLY A 135 18.67 -11.91 -3.67
C GLY A 135 20.07 -11.38 -4.02
N ASP A 136 20.45 -11.42 -5.30
CA ASP A 136 21.80 -11.16 -5.81
C ASP A 136 21.82 -10.24 -7.04
N SER A 137 21.19 -9.06 -6.99
CA SER A 137 21.55 -8.01 -7.95
C SER A 137 22.76 -7.23 -7.44
N PRO A 138 23.93 -7.28 -8.12
CA PRO A 138 25.02 -6.35 -7.83
C PRO A 138 24.54 -4.91 -8.10
N GLN A 139 25.10 -3.99 -7.34
CA GLN A 139 24.87 -2.53 -7.46
C GLN A 139 25.05 -2.00 -8.87
#